data_AF-A0A7L2L7A3-F1
#
_entry.id   AF-A0A7L2L7A3-F1
#
_cell.length_a   1.000
_cell.length_b   1.000
_cell.length_c   1.000
_cell.angle_alpha   90.00
_cell.angle_beta   90.00
_cell.angle_gamma   90.00
#
_symmetry.space_group_name_H-M   'P 1'
#
loop_
_entity.id
_entity.type
_entity.pdbx_description
1 polymer ?
#
loop_
_entity_poly.entity_id
_entity_poly.type
_entity_poly.pdbx_seq_one_letter_code
_entity_poly.pdbx_strand_id
1 'polypeptide(L)'
;QLVKTHDLSPSHNYIIGSHPHGILCVGAFCNFITGSTGFEELFPGIRSFLTTLAGNFRLPVFREYLMSGGLFPVTRRAIGYLLSQKGTGNVVAIVIGGAAESLSCRPGVTTLILKNRKGFVRMALRHGAFLVPSFSFGENDLFRQVVFEEGSWMRSIQRRFQKMIGFAPRLFYGRGLTSCRSRGFLPYA
;
A
#
# COMPACT_ATOMS: atom_id res chain seq x y z
N GLN A 1 -7.52 0.17 13.84
CA GLN A 1 -8.98 0.26 13.68
C GLN A 1 -9.29 1.02 12.39
N LEU A 2 -10.26 0.55 11.60
CA LEU A 2 -10.76 1.28 10.44
C LEU A 2 -11.93 2.18 10.88
N VAL A 3 -11.91 3.45 10.46
CA VAL A 3 -12.99 4.42 10.75
C VAL A 3 -13.66 4.80 9.44
N LYS A 4 -14.94 4.49 9.31
CA LYS A 4 -15.78 4.86 8.18
C LYS A 4 -16.40 6.24 8.41
N THR A 5 -16.31 7.11 7.42
CA THR A 5 -16.92 8.45 7.46
C THR A 5 -18.16 8.58 6.58
N HIS A 6 -18.29 7.76 5.54
CA HIS A 6 -19.39 7.79 4.58
C HIS A 6 -19.74 6.38 4.10
N ASP A 7 -20.99 6.17 3.71
CA ASP A 7 -21.44 4.95 3.04
C ASP A 7 -20.93 4.85 1.61
N LEU A 8 -20.64 3.62 1.18
CA LEU A 8 -20.30 3.30 -0.21
C LEU A 8 -21.38 2.35 -0.75
N SER A 9 -22.09 2.76 -1.79
CA SER A 9 -23.08 1.91 -2.45
C SER A 9 -22.41 0.75 -3.20
N PRO A 10 -22.91 -0.50 -3.07
CA PRO A 10 -22.45 -1.65 -3.86
C PRO A 10 -22.82 -1.57 -5.36
N SER A 11 -23.61 -0.58 -5.76
CA SER A 11 -23.91 -0.31 -7.18
C SER A 11 -22.75 0.33 -7.94
N HIS A 12 -21.70 0.79 -7.25
CA HIS A 12 -20.60 1.50 -7.88
C HIS A 12 -19.24 0.86 -7.58
N ASN A 13 -18.25 1.21 -8.40
CA ASN A 13 -16.86 0.85 -8.19
C ASN A 13 -16.08 2.07 -7.69
N TYR A 14 -15.03 1.82 -6.92
CA TYR A 14 -14.27 2.85 -6.22
C TYR A 14 -12.77 2.63 -6.38
N ILE A 15 -12.02 3.72 -6.44
CA ILE A 15 -10.57 3.71 -6.21
C ILE A 15 -10.31 4.41 -4.88
N ILE A 16 -9.78 3.67 -3.91
CA ILE A 16 -9.33 4.25 -2.65
C ILE A 16 -7.88 4.72 -2.80
N GLY A 17 -7.66 6.02 -2.67
CA GLY A 17 -6.32 6.61 -2.59
C GLY A 17 -5.83 6.60 -1.14
N SER A 18 -5.02 5.60 -0.79
CA SER A 18 -4.55 5.39 0.58
C SER A 18 -3.21 6.07 0.85
N HIS A 19 -3.08 6.70 2.02
CA HIS A 19 -1.89 7.38 2.49
C HIS A 19 -1.71 7.23 4.01
N PRO A 20 -0.49 7.39 4.55
CA PRO A 20 0.76 7.30 3.83
C PRO A 20 1.11 5.83 3.50
N HIS A 21 2.17 5.59 2.74
CA HIS A 21 2.69 4.26 2.42
C HIS A 21 3.41 3.62 3.61
N GLY A 22 4.09 4.41 4.44
CA GLY A 22 5.02 3.87 5.43
C GLY A 22 6.08 2.95 4.81
N ILE A 23 6.70 2.12 5.61
CA ILE A 23 7.71 1.17 5.10
C ILE A 23 7.03 0.02 4.34
N LEU A 24 5.99 -0.60 4.91
CA LEU A 24 5.33 -1.80 4.38
C LEU A 24 3.84 -1.65 4.06
N CYS A 25 3.24 -0.47 4.20
CA CYS A 25 1.78 -0.26 4.05
C CYS A 25 0.93 -1.18 4.93
N VAL A 26 1.33 -1.40 6.18
CA VAL A 26 0.66 -2.35 7.07
C VAL A 26 -0.80 -1.97 7.24
N GLY A 27 -1.12 -0.70 7.45
CA GLY A 27 -2.50 -0.25 7.61
C GLY A 27 -3.36 -0.54 6.38
N ALA A 28 -2.85 -0.28 5.17
CA ALA A 28 -3.58 -0.59 3.93
C ALA A 28 -3.78 -2.11 3.77
N PHE A 29 -2.75 -2.91 4.07
CA PHE A 29 -2.85 -4.37 4.03
C PHE A 29 -3.86 -4.90 5.04
N CYS A 30 -3.77 -4.48 6.30
CA CYS A 30 -4.72 -4.88 7.34
C CYS A 30 -6.15 -4.49 6.99
N ASN A 31 -6.38 -3.26 6.50
CA ASN A 31 -7.72 -2.76 6.20
C ASN A 31 -8.36 -3.41 4.98
N PHE A 32 -7.62 -3.64 3.89
CA PHE A 32 -8.22 -4.01 2.60
C PHE A 32 -8.05 -5.48 2.22
N ILE A 33 -7.17 -6.21 2.91
CA ILE A 33 -6.86 -7.61 2.55
C ILE A 33 -7.22 -8.58 3.67
N THR A 34 -6.87 -8.29 4.91
CA THR A 34 -6.90 -9.31 5.97
C THR A 34 -8.26 -9.51 6.65
N GLY A 35 -9.23 -8.61 6.43
CA GLY A 35 -10.48 -8.59 7.19
C GLY A 35 -10.35 -8.18 8.67
N SER A 36 -9.12 -8.05 9.21
CA SER A 36 -8.87 -7.83 10.64
C SER A 36 -9.44 -6.54 11.25
N THR A 37 -9.93 -5.62 10.42
CA THR A 37 -10.45 -4.32 10.86
C THR A 37 -11.95 -4.15 10.61
N GLY A 38 -12.63 -5.21 10.15
CA GLY A 38 -14.06 -5.22 9.94
C GLY A 38 -14.51 -4.52 8.65
N PHE A 39 -13.72 -4.58 7.58
CA PHE A 39 -14.03 -3.85 6.34
C PHE A 39 -15.35 -4.32 5.71
N GLU A 40 -15.60 -5.62 5.68
CA GLU A 40 -16.79 -6.20 5.04
C GLU A 40 -18.07 -5.86 5.83
N GLU A 41 -17.96 -5.77 7.16
CA GLU A 41 -19.02 -5.36 8.06
C GLU A 41 -19.32 -3.86 7.92
N LEU A 42 -18.28 -3.03 7.75
CA LEU A 42 -18.43 -1.59 7.53
C LEU A 42 -18.96 -1.25 6.13
N PHE A 43 -18.66 -2.07 5.13
CA PHE A 43 -19.08 -1.89 3.74
C PHE A 43 -19.71 -3.16 3.15
N PRO A 44 -20.93 -3.53 3.58
CA PRO A 44 -21.59 -4.73 3.11
C PRO A 44 -21.76 -4.76 1.58
N GLY A 45 -21.41 -5.88 0.95
CA GLY A 45 -21.48 -6.05 -0.50
C GLY A 45 -20.36 -5.37 -1.30
N ILE A 46 -19.39 -4.75 -0.62
CA ILE A 46 -18.18 -4.20 -1.26
C ILE A 46 -17.01 -5.17 -1.12
N ARG A 47 -16.38 -5.50 -2.25
CA ARG A 47 -15.16 -6.32 -2.29
C ARG A 47 -13.94 -5.42 -2.38
N SER A 48 -12.99 -5.59 -1.47
CA SER A 48 -11.73 -4.84 -1.47
C SER A 48 -10.60 -5.60 -2.17
N PHE A 49 -9.81 -4.86 -2.93
CA PHE A 49 -8.57 -5.31 -3.54
C PHE A 49 -7.47 -4.30 -3.25
N LEU A 50 -6.25 -4.76 -2.97
CA LEU A 50 -5.09 -3.89 -2.78
C LEU A 50 -4.11 -4.05 -3.93
N THR A 51 -3.69 -2.94 -4.51
CA THR A 51 -2.67 -2.97 -5.57
C THR A 51 -1.26 -2.76 -5.01
N THR A 52 -0.32 -3.57 -5.47
CA THR A 52 1.10 -3.50 -5.06
C THR A 52 2.04 -3.60 -6.28
N LEU A 53 3.34 -3.50 -6.04
CA LEU A 53 4.37 -3.46 -7.08
C LEU A 53 4.21 -4.64 -8.05
N ALA A 54 4.13 -4.34 -9.35
CA ALA A 54 3.94 -5.35 -10.39
C ALA A 54 5.05 -6.43 -10.43
N GLY A 55 6.25 -6.09 -9.94
CA GLY A 55 7.36 -7.03 -9.78
C GLY A 55 7.05 -8.22 -8.88
N ASN A 56 6.17 -8.05 -7.88
CA ASN A 56 5.76 -9.13 -6.98
C ASN A 56 5.02 -10.27 -7.70
N PHE A 57 4.48 -10.02 -8.90
CA PHE A 57 3.66 -10.98 -9.64
C PHE A 57 4.44 -11.69 -10.77
N ARG A 58 5.78 -11.60 -10.78
CA ARG A 58 6.64 -12.26 -11.79
C ARG A 58 6.87 -13.75 -11.52
N LEU A 59 6.86 -14.16 -10.25
CA LEU A 59 7.06 -15.56 -9.86
C LEU A 59 5.70 -16.26 -9.79
N PRO A 60 5.43 -17.34 -10.56
CA PRO A 60 4.09 -17.92 -10.69
C PRO A 60 3.45 -18.33 -9.36
N VAL A 61 4.15 -19.08 -8.51
CA VAL A 61 3.60 -19.55 -7.22
C VAL A 61 3.32 -18.39 -6.27
N PHE A 62 4.24 -17.43 -6.19
CA PHE A 62 4.07 -16.25 -5.35
C PHE A 62 2.96 -15.33 -5.87
N ARG A 63 2.82 -15.22 -7.20
CA ARG A 63 1.73 -14.51 -7.86
C ARG A 63 0.37 -15.07 -7.44
N GLU A 64 0.19 -16.39 -7.53
CA GLU A 64 -1.09 -17.01 -7.14
C GLU A 64 -1.39 -16.81 -5.66
N TYR A 65 -0.37 -16.92 -4.79
CA TYR A 65 -0.52 -16.65 -3.36
C TYR A 65 -0.95 -15.21 -3.06
N LEU A 66 -0.36 -14.22 -3.73
CA LEU A 66 -0.78 -12.82 -3.55
C LEU A 66 -2.19 -12.58 -4.10
N MET A 67 -2.49 -13.13 -5.28
CA MET A 67 -3.79 -12.92 -5.93
C MET A 67 -4.94 -13.62 -5.22
N SER A 68 -4.70 -14.77 -4.58
CA SER A 68 -5.72 -15.47 -3.77
C SER A 68 -6.15 -14.62 -2.57
N GLY A 69 -5.22 -13.84 -2.00
CA GLY A 69 -5.51 -12.86 -0.95
C GLY A 69 -6.08 -11.53 -1.43
N GLY A 70 -6.42 -11.35 -2.72
CA GLY A 70 -6.98 -10.10 -3.23
C GLY A 70 -5.95 -9.00 -3.55
N LEU A 71 -4.65 -9.34 -3.63
CA LEU A 71 -3.62 -8.42 -4.12
C LEU A 71 -3.48 -8.46 -5.64
N PHE A 72 -3.33 -7.30 -6.25
CA PHE A 72 -3.17 -7.16 -7.70
C PHE A 72 -1.96 -6.28 -8.07
N PRO A 73 -1.36 -6.44 -9.25
CA PRO A 73 -0.30 -5.56 -9.70
C PRO A 73 -0.87 -4.16 -9.98
N VAL A 74 -0.19 -3.11 -9.52
CA VAL A 74 -0.55 -1.69 -9.75
C VAL A 74 -0.32 -1.28 -11.21
N THR A 75 -1.15 -1.83 -12.11
CA THR A 75 -1.08 -1.64 -13.56
C THR A 75 -2.43 -1.21 -14.09
N ARG A 76 -2.43 -0.42 -15.18
CA ARG A 76 -3.67 0.01 -15.84
C ARG A 76 -4.57 -1.16 -16.23
N ARG A 77 -3.96 -2.26 -16.70
CA ARG A 77 -4.68 -3.48 -17.10
C ARG A 77 -5.39 -4.13 -15.92
N ALA A 78 -4.69 -4.37 -14.81
CA ALA A 78 -5.29 -5.01 -13.64
C ALA A 78 -6.35 -4.11 -12.98
N ILE A 79 -6.05 -2.82 -12.81
CA ILE A 79 -7.02 -1.85 -12.26
C ILE A 79 -8.25 -1.77 -13.16
N GLY A 80 -8.07 -1.68 -14.48
CA GLY A 80 -9.18 -1.66 -15.42
C GLY A 80 -10.04 -2.93 -15.34
N TYR A 81 -9.40 -4.10 -15.28
CA TYR A 81 -10.10 -5.39 -15.10
C TYR A 81 -10.97 -5.40 -13.83
N LEU A 82 -10.42 -4.96 -12.69
CA LEU A 82 -11.16 -4.89 -11.42
C LEU A 82 -12.34 -3.91 -11.47
N LEU A 83 -12.20 -2.80 -12.21
CA LEU A 83 -13.23 -1.77 -12.30
C LEU A 83 -14.28 -2.02 -13.39
N SER A 84 -14.05 -2.93 -14.35
CA SER A 84 -14.98 -3.15 -15.46
C SER A 84 -15.44 -4.59 -15.67
N GLN A 85 -14.62 -5.60 -15.35
CA GLN A 85 -14.94 -7.01 -15.63
C GLN A 85 -15.35 -7.79 -14.38
N LYS A 86 -15.10 -7.25 -13.19
CA LYS A 86 -15.49 -7.87 -11.90
C LYS A 86 -16.88 -7.45 -11.43
N GLY A 87 -17.70 -6.81 -12.27
CA GLY A 87 -19.01 -6.28 -11.89
C GLY A 87 -18.92 -4.98 -11.07
N THR A 88 -19.95 -4.68 -10.28
CA THR A 88 -20.01 -3.52 -9.37
C THR A 88 -19.59 -3.90 -7.95
N GLY A 89 -19.52 -2.90 -7.05
CA GLY A 89 -19.19 -3.10 -5.65
C GLY A 89 -17.72 -3.43 -5.42
N ASN A 90 -16.82 -3.00 -6.30
CA ASN A 90 -15.39 -3.25 -6.18
C ASN A 90 -14.66 -2.00 -5.69
N VAL A 91 -13.83 -2.16 -4.67
CA VAL A 91 -12.87 -1.18 -4.18
C VAL A 91 -11.48 -1.58 -4.62
N VAL A 92 -10.79 -0.71 -5.34
CA VAL A 92 -9.38 -0.87 -5.67
C VAL A 92 -8.56 0.12 -4.85
N ALA A 93 -7.94 -0.36 -3.78
CA ALA A 93 -7.05 0.43 -2.95
C ALA A 93 -5.67 0.57 -3.61
N ILE A 94 -5.18 1.81 -3.66
CA ILE A 94 -3.89 2.16 -4.23
C ILE A 94 -3.18 3.06 -3.23
N VAL A 95 -1.99 2.64 -2.79
CA VAL A 95 -1.12 3.48 -1.97
C VAL A 95 -0.37 4.45 -2.88
N ILE A 96 -0.88 5.66 -3.01
CA ILE A 96 -0.54 6.56 -4.13
C ILE A 96 0.93 7.03 -4.08
N GLY A 97 1.44 7.27 -2.88
CA GLY A 97 2.82 7.71 -2.66
C GLY A 97 3.86 6.67 -3.11
N GLY A 98 3.50 5.38 -3.03
CA GLY A 98 4.34 4.27 -3.47
C GLY A 98 5.72 4.27 -2.80
N ALA A 99 6.69 3.71 -3.52
CA ALA A 99 8.08 3.63 -3.08
C ALA A 99 8.70 4.99 -2.67
N ALA A 100 8.31 6.09 -3.32
CA ALA A 100 8.88 7.40 -3.02
C ALA A 100 8.48 7.88 -1.60
N GLU A 101 7.26 7.55 -1.17
CA GLU A 101 6.75 7.89 0.15
C GLU A 101 7.34 6.97 1.23
N SER A 102 7.52 5.68 0.92
CA SER A 102 8.27 4.73 1.75
C SER A 102 9.72 5.16 1.99
N LEU A 103 10.37 5.70 0.95
CA LEU A 103 11.69 6.32 1.03
C LEU A 103 11.67 7.70 1.71
N SER A 104 10.53 8.22 2.13
CA SER A 104 10.48 9.47 2.91
C SER A 104 9.95 9.23 4.32
N CYS A 105 9.63 7.97 4.64
CA CYS A 105 9.06 7.54 5.92
C CYS A 105 10.04 7.82 7.08
N ARG A 106 9.58 8.62 8.04
CA ARG A 106 10.27 8.92 9.29
C ARG A 106 9.23 8.97 10.42
N PRO A 107 9.55 8.43 11.61
CA PRO A 107 8.65 8.56 12.76
C PRO A 107 8.32 10.02 13.06
N GLY A 108 7.07 10.30 13.43
CA GLY A 108 6.55 11.63 13.74
C GLY A 108 6.38 12.59 12.54
N VAL A 109 6.72 12.18 11.32
CA VAL A 109 6.59 13.03 10.11
C VAL A 109 5.84 12.28 9.02
N THR A 110 4.74 12.87 8.53
CA THR A 110 3.98 12.34 7.40
C THR A 110 4.17 13.23 6.17
N THR A 111 4.94 12.73 5.20
CA THR A 111 5.11 13.36 3.90
C THR A 111 4.24 12.64 2.87
N LEU A 112 3.36 13.35 2.17
CA LEU A 112 2.52 12.77 1.13
C LEU A 112 3.03 13.09 -0.28
N ILE A 113 3.20 12.08 -1.11
CA ILE A 113 3.61 12.22 -2.51
C ILE A 113 2.40 12.02 -3.42
N LEU A 114 1.60 13.07 -3.56
CA LEU A 114 0.34 13.05 -4.32
C LEU A 114 0.29 14.05 -5.49
N LYS A 115 0.98 15.19 -5.38
CA LYS A 115 0.82 16.35 -6.29
C LYS A 115 0.83 15.97 -7.77
N ASN A 116 1.79 15.14 -8.18
CA ASN A 116 1.99 14.73 -9.58
C ASN A 116 1.49 13.30 -9.88
N ARG A 117 0.88 12.61 -8.91
CA ARG A 117 0.41 11.22 -9.06
C ARG A 117 -1.05 11.19 -9.52
N LYS A 118 -1.31 11.55 -10.78
CA LYS A 118 -2.69 11.63 -11.33
C LYS A 118 -3.19 10.36 -12.03
N GLY A 119 -2.38 9.31 -12.07
CA GLY A 119 -2.71 8.07 -12.78
C GLY A 119 -4.00 7.39 -12.28
N PHE A 120 -4.19 7.33 -10.97
CA PHE A 120 -5.39 6.75 -10.36
C PHE A 120 -6.65 7.56 -10.67
N VAL A 121 -6.56 8.89 -10.68
CA VAL A 121 -7.65 9.80 -11.11
C VAL A 121 -8.03 9.52 -12.56
N ARG A 122 -7.05 9.39 -13.45
CA ARG A 122 -7.29 9.05 -14.86
C ARG A 122 -7.95 7.68 -15.01
N MET A 123 -7.60 6.70 -14.17
CA MET A 123 -8.27 5.39 -14.16
C MET A 123 -9.71 5.49 -13.67
N ALA A 124 -9.97 6.24 -12.60
CA ALA A 124 -11.31 6.47 -12.08
C ALA A 124 -12.23 7.07 -13.14
N LEU A 125 -11.79 8.16 -13.78
CA LEU A 125 -12.52 8.82 -14.87
C LEU A 125 -12.80 7.87 -16.05
N ARG A 126 -11.80 7.07 -16.46
CA ARG A 126 -11.94 6.15 -17.59
C ARG A 126 -12.96 5.04 -17.34
N HIS A 127 -13.08 4.58 -16.10
CA HIS A 127 -13.91 3.44 -15.74
C HIS A 127 -15.19 3.82 -14.99
N GLY A 128 -15.50 5.12 -14.87
CA GLY A 128 -16.66 5.61 -14.13
C GLY A 128 -16.62 5.26 -12.63
N ALA A 129 -15.42 5.08 -12.06
CA ALA A 129 -15.26 4.74 -10.65
C ALA A 129 -15.15 6.00 -9.79
N PHE A 130 -15.66 5.96 -8.57
CA PHE A 130 -15.58 7.07 -7.62
C PHE A 130 -14.24 7.07 -6.89
N LEU A 131 -13.72 8.26 -6.59
CA LEU A 131 -12.50 8.43 -5.80
C LEU A 131 -12.84 8.57 -4.33
N VAL A 132 -12.17 7.78 -3.48
CA VAL A 132 -12.35 7.81 -2.03
C VAL A 132 -10.98 8.03 -1.38
N PRO A 133 -10.77 9.11 -0.61
CA PRO A 133 -9.54 9.29 0.13
C PRO A 133 -9.50 8.35 1.35
N SER A 134 -8.32 7.82 1.66
CA SER A 134 -8.07 7.08 2.90
C SER A 134 -6.75 7.52 3.52
N PHE A 135 -6.75 7.63 4.86
CA PHE A 135 -5.57 8.04 5.62
C PHE A 135 -5.34 7.10 6.82
N SER A 136 -4.11 6.63 6.99
CA SER A 136 -3.64 5.77 8.07
C SER A 136 -2.76 6.57 9.03
N PHE A 137 -3.26 6.79 10.25
CA PHE A 137 -2.47 7.42 11.31
C PHE A 137 -1.50 6.42 11.95
N GLY A 138 -0.29 6.88 12.31
CA GLY A 138 0.74 6.05 12.96
C GLY A 138 1.51 5.11 12.03
N GLU A 139 1.17 5.05 10.74
CA GLU A 139 1.80 4.15 9.75
C GLU A 139 3.32 4.34 9.65
N ASN A 140 3.80 5.59 9.76
CA ASN A 140 5.23 5.90 9.70
C ASN A 140 5.99 5.58 10.99
N ASP A 141 5.29 5.30 12.08
CA ASP A 141 5.86 5.01 13.40
C ASP A 141 6.02 3.50 13.65
N LEU A 142 5.45 2.66 12.78
CA LEU A 142 5.47 1.20 12.89
C LEU A 142 6.89 0.61 12.84
N PHE A 143 7.80 1.24 12.11
CA PHE A 143 9.16 0.76 11.90
C PHE A 143 10.16 1.91 11.91
N ARG A 144 11.39 1.61 12.36
CA ARG A 144 12.52 2.53 12.22
C ARG A 144 13.30 2.20 10.97
N GLN A 145 13.51 3.21 10.15
CA GLN A 145 14.31 3.10 8.95
C GLN A 145 15.77 3.40 9.25
N VAL A 146 16.67 2.57 8.73
CA VAL A 146 18.11 2.86 8.73
C VAL A 146 18.39 3.87 7.63
N VAL A 147 18.80 5.08 8.03
CA VAL A 147 19.20 6.14 7.13
C VAL A 147 20.72 6.12 7.03
N PHE A 148 21.23 5.77 5.84
CA PHE A 148 22.65 5.92 5.55
C PHE A 148 22.95 7.37 5.18
N GLU A 149 23.98 7.94 5.80
CA GLU A 149 24.44 9.31 5.53
C GLU A 149 24.86 9.49 4.07
N GLU A 150 24.64 10.71 3.55
CA GLU A 150 25.06 11.07 2.20
C GLU A 150 26.59 11.06 2.09
N GLY A 151 27.13 10.41 1.05
CA GLY A 151 28.56 10.18 0.90
C GLY A 151 29.07 8.82 1.42
N SER A 152 28.31 8.10 2.23
CA SER A 152 28.73 6.78 2.73
C SER A 152 28.79 5.70 1.65
N TRP A 153 29.72 4.74 1.79
CA TRP A 153 29.85 3.60 0.87
C TRP A 153 28.57 2.73 0.86
N MET A 154 27.90 2.57 2.00
CA MET A 154 26.62 1.86 2.13
C MET A 154 25.51 2.56 1.33
N ARG A 155 25.45 3.90 1.36
CA ARG A 155 24.52 4.67 0.55
C ARG A 155 24.80 4.50 -0.95
N SER A 156 26.06 4.41 -1.35
CA SER A 156 26.46 4.14 -2.74
C SER A 156 26.04 2.74 -3.21
N ILE A 157 26.21 1.71 -2.37
CA ILE A 157 25.69 0.36 -2.65
C ILE A 157 24.18 0.37 -2.78
N GLN A 158 23.48 1.02 -1.85
CA GLN A 158 22.03 1.13 -1.87
C GLN A 158 21.53 1.80 -3.16
N ARG A 159 22.15 2.90 -3.60
CA ARG A 159 21.81 3.58 -4.87
C ARG A 159 22.07 2.68 -6.08
N ARG A 160 23.15 1.89 -6.07
CA ARG A 160 23.49 0.96 -7.16
C ARG A 160 22.49 -0.18 -7.24
N PHE A 161 22.10 -0.75 -6.11
CA PHE A 161 21.04 -1.75 -5.99
C PHE A 161 19.67 -1.19 -6.42
N GLN A 162 19.34 0.04 -6.02
CA GLN A 162 18.14 0.75 -6.46
C GLN A 162 18.07 0.88 -7.98
N LYS A 163 19.19 1.25 -8.62
CA LYS A 163 19.28 1.39 -10.08
C LYS A 163 19.11 0.07 -10.81
N MET A 164 19.60 -1.04 -10.26
CA MET A 164 19.47 -2.36 -10.86
C MET A 164 18.05 -2.94 -10.72
N ILE A 165 17.41 -2.78 -9.55
CA ILE A 165 16.18 -3.51 -9.20
C ILE A 165 14.94 -2.61 -9.28
N GLY A 166 15.12 -1.30 -9.48
CA GLY A 166 14.04 -0.31 -9.57
C GLY A 166 13.41 0.05 -8.21
N PHE A 167 13.85 -0.60 -7.13
CA PHE A 167 13.46 -0.35 -5.75
C PHE A 167 14.68 -0.53 -4.83
N ALA A 168 14.96 0.43 -3.96
CA ALA A 168 15.92 0.25 -2.88
C ALA A 168 15.13 -0.07 -1.61
N PRO A 169 15.12 -1.33 -1.14
CA PRO A 169 14.66 -1.58 0.21
C PRO A 169 15.61 -0.82 1.14
N ARG A 170 15.07 0.18 1.84
CA ARG A 170 15.77 0.71 3.00
C ARG A 170 15.72 -0.34 4.08
N LEU A 171 16.86 -0.64 4.69
CA LEU A 171 16.88 -1.50 5.85
C LEU A 171 16.00 -0.87 6.93
N PHE A 172 15.20 -1.69 7.57
CA PHE A 172 14.30 -1.26 8.63
C PHE A 172 14.29 -2.32 9.74
N TYR A 173 13.90 -1.89 10.92
CA TYR A 173 13.66 -2.78 12.05
C TYR A 173 12.49 -2.26 12.89
N GLY A 174 11.78 -3.19 13.49
CA GLY A 174 10.83 -2.94 14.56
C GLY A 174 11.22 -3.72 15.80
N ARG A 175 10.25 -4.37 16.45
CA ARG A 175 10.48 -5.21 17.64
C ARG A 175 10.71 -6.67 17.29
N GLY A 176 11.35 -7.40 18.20
CA GLY A 176 11.52 -8.84 18.10
C GLY A 176 10.27 -9.62 18.54
N LEU A 177 10.22 -10.90 18.16
CA LEU A 177 9.11 -11.81 18.48
C LEU A 177 8.98 -12.08 19.99
N THR A 178 10.10 -12.20 20.69
CA THR A 178 10.15 -12.66 22.09
C THR A 178 10.31 -11.54 23.11
N SER A 179 10.74 -10.34 22.71
CA SER A 179 10.96 -9.22 23.63
C SER A 179 10.72 -7.88 22.94
N CYS A 180 10.05 -6.96 23.64
CA CYS A 180 9.83 -5.59 23.15
C CYS A 180 11.13 -4.77 23.07
N ARG A 181 12.22 -5.23 23.71
CA ARG A 181 13.53 -4.57 23.67
C ARG A 181 14.44 -5.08 22.55
N SER A 182 14.14 -6.22 21.94
CA SER A 182 14.94 -6.76 20.83
C SER A 182 14.52 -6.15 19.50
N ARG A 183 15.48 -6.07 18.56
CA ARG A 183 15.20 -5.64 17.18
C ARG A 183 14.70 -6.83 16.37
N GLY A 184 13.72 -6.59 15.50
CA GLY A 184 13.18 -7.62 14.62
C GLY A 184 12.32 -7.03 13.51
N PHE A 185 11.39 -7.83 12.99
CA PHE A 185 10.52 -7.48 11.86
C PHE A 185 9.06 -7.22 12.26
N LEU A 186 8.72 -7.27 13.55
CA LEU A 186 7.38 -6.92 14.01
C LEU A 186 7.23 -5.40 14.17
N PRO A 187 6.06 -4.82 13.89
CA PRO A 187 5.84 -3.40 14.08
C PRO A 187 5.89 -3.02 15.57
N TYR A 188 6.30 -1.78 15.88
CA TYR A 188 6.35 -1.25 17.25
C TYR A 188 4.98 -1.06 17.89
N ALA A 189 3.96 -0.80 17.09
CA ALA A 189 2.56 -0.64 17.47
C ALA A 189 1.67 -1.53 16.60
#